data_AF-A0A960P079-F1
#
_entry.id   AF-A0A960P079-F1
#
_cell.length_a   1.000
_cell.length_b   1.000
_cell.length_c   1.000
_cell.angle_alpha   90.00
_cell.angle_beta   90.00
_cell.angle_gamma   90.00
#
_symmetry.space_group_name_H-M   'P 1'
#
loop_
_entity.id
_entity.type
_entity.pdbx_description
1 polymer ?
#
loop_
_entity_poly.entity_id
_entity_poly.type
_entity_poly.pdbx_seq_one_letter_code
_entity_poly.pdbx_strand_id
1 'polypeptide(L)'
;MIFSSGDFGRFLKCWRDHRGLTQQNVADLPEINTNTTTISVAESGGFWEAQQRLARLYLFELNEFEAEEIRGLATAAELSRALYKIRMNLRLTEESAAERAGISVSTLRIAESKAWSDAIEHYVEYAIRDAMTEPDLLLKLIGRSLAPWYFREPRGRRRRVPR
;
A
#
# COMPACT_ATOMS: atom_id res chain seq x y z
N MET A 1 -8.31 -9.27 -8.01
CA MET A 1 -8.72 -7.85 -8.01
C MET A 1 -7.44 -7.05 -7.87
N ILE A 2 -7.05 -6.24 -8.86
CA ILE A 2 -5.81 -5.45 -8.79
C ILE A 2 -6.20 -4.08 -8.24
N PHE A 3 -5.88 -3.82 -6.97
CA PHE A 3 -6.08 -2.49 -6.37
C PHE A 3 -5.03 -1.53 -6.91
N SER A 4 -5.40 -0.27 -7.15
CA SER A 4 -4.38 0.77 -7.26
C SER A 4 -3.78 1.05 -5.88
N SER A 5 -2.56 1.56 -5.82
CA SER A 5 -1.86 1.82 -4.56
C SER A 5 -2.58 2.83 -3.66
N GLY A 6 -3.17 3.87 -4.26
CA GLY A 6 -3.96 4.87 -3.54
C GLY A 6 -5.32 4.35 -3.08
N ASP A 7 -5.88 3.38 -3.77
CA ASP A 7 -7.12 2.69 -3.39
C ASP A 7 -6.91 1.79 -2.17
N PHE A 8 -5.75 1.15 -2.08
CA PHE A 8 -5.40 0.25 -1.00
C PHE A 8 -5.08 0.95 0.32
N GLY A 9 -4.30 2.04 0.29
CA GLY A 9 -4.06 2.86 1.50
C GLY A 9 -5.35 3.47 2.07
N ARG A 10 -6.26 3.91 1.18
CA ARG A 10 -7.59 4.39 1.57
C ARG A 10 -8.43 3.32 2.25
N PHE A 11 -8.33 2.07 1.81
CA PHE A 11 -9.03 0.95 2.44
C PHE A 11 -8.55 0.74 3.89
N LEU A 12 -7.24 0.68 4.12
CA LEU A 12 -6.66 0.51 5.47
C LEU A 12 -7.11 1.64 6.41
N LYS A 13 -7.06 2.89 5.93
CA LYS A 13 -7.53 4.04 6.70
C LYS A 13 -9.02 3.93 7.05
N CYS A 14 -9.85 3.59 6.07
CA CYS A 14 -11.29 3.44 6.28
C CYS A 14 -11.61 2.30 7.25
N TRP A 15 -10.87 1.19 7.18
CA TRP A 15 -10.98 0.08 8.12
C TRP A 15 -10.68 0.53 9.55
N ARG A 16 -9.54 1.23 9.74
CA ARG A 16 -9.12 1.73 11.05
C ARG A 16 -10.15 2.70 11.63
N ASP A 17 -10.57 3.68 10.83
CA ASP A 17 -11.56 4.67 11.23
C ASP A 17 -12.92 4.02 11.56
N HIS A 18 -13.32 2.97 10.83
CA HIS A 18 -14.56 2.23 11.12
C HIS A 18 -14.51 1.50 12.46
N ARG A 19 -13.36 0.92 12.81
CA ARG A 19 -13.15 0.25 14.10
C ARG A 19 -12.95 1.24 15.26
N GLY A 20 -12.89 2.55 14.99
CA GLY A 20 -12.63 3.57 16.01
C GLY A 20 -11.21 3.50 16.57
N LEU A 21 -10.27 2.91 15.83
CA LEU A 21 -8.89 2.74 16.27
C LEU A 21 -8.06 3.97 15.90
N THR A 22 -7.13 4.34 16.78
CA THR A 22 -6.07 5.30 16.43
C THR A 22 -4.93 4.58 15.72
N GLN A 23 -4.08 5.32 15.01
CA GLN A 23 -2.86 4.75 14.42
C GLN A 23 -1.94 4.13 15.48
N GLN A 24 -1.96 4.66 16.71
CA GLN A 24 -1.22 4.11 17.84
C GLN A 24 -1.77 2.74 18.23
N ASN A 25 -3.10 2.58 18.33
CA ASN A 25 -3.71 1.29 18.68
C ASN A 25 -3.35 0.20 17.66
N VAL A 26 -3.28 0.53 16.37
CA VAL A 26 -2.87 -0.41 15.33
C VAL A 26 -1.37 -0.71 15.43
N ALA A 27 -0.54 0.31 15.66
CA ALA A 27 0.89 0.16 15.77
C ALA A 27 1.31 -0.74 16.95
N ASP A 28 0.53 -0.72 18.05
CA ASP A 28 0.77 -1.50 19.25
C ASP A 28 0.24 -2.95 19.18
N LEU A 29 -0.43 -3.36 18.09
CA LEU A 29 -0.86 -4.75 17.93
C LEU A 29 0.36 -5.68 17.96
N PRO A 30 0.38 -6.78 18.75
CA PRO A 30 1.57 -7.62 18.92
C PRO A 30 2.19 -8.13 17.62
N GLU A 31 1.36 -8.41 16.62
CA GLU A 31 1.75 -8.89 15.30
C GLU A 31 2.26 -7.78 14.37
N ILE A 32 1.93 -6.51 14.65
CA ILE A 32 2.35 -5.34 13.87
C ILE A 32 3.55 -4.65 14.53
N ASN A 33 3.49 -4.44 15.84
CA ASN A 33 4.52 -3.94 16.76
C ASN A 33 5.49 -2.93 16.10
N THR A 34 4.95 -1.76 15.79
CA THR A 34 5.63 -0.72 15.02
C THR A 34 5.31 0.68 15.54
N ASN A 35 5.60 1.72 14.76
CA ASN A 35 5.28 3.10 15.08
C ASN A 35 4.14 3.68 14.22
N THR A 36 3.59 4.81 14.65
CA THR A 36 2.50 5.49 13.92
C THR A 36 2.92 6.02 12.55
N THR A 37 4.20 6.34 12.35
CA THR A 37 4.74 6.73 11.05
C THR A 37 4.51 5.62 10.02
N THR A 38 4.82 4.37 10.38
CA THR A 38 4.53 3.17 9.59
C THR A 38 3.04 3.14 9.21
N ILE A 39 2.13 3.18 10.19
CA ILE A 39 0.69 3.10 9.90
C ILE A 39 0.20 4.26 9.00
N SER A 40 0.65 5.49 9.25
CA SER A 40 0.30 6.66 8.44
C SER A 40 0.76 6.53 6.98
N VAL A 41 1.96 6.01 6.80
CA VAL A 41 2.53 5.73 5.49
C VAL A 41 1.69 4.70 4.73
N ALA A 42 1.27 3.63 5.38
CA ALA A 42 0.43 2.58 4.80
C ALA A 42 -0.88 3.19 4.25
N GLU A 43 -1.51 4.01 5.07
CA GLU A 43 -2.80 4.64 4.81
C GLU A 43 -2.75 5.70 3.71
N SER A 44 -1.58 6.29 3.49
CA SER A 44 -1.39 7.31 2.44
C SER A 44 -1.24 6.73 1.04
N GLY A 45 -0.80 5.47 0.91
CA GLY A 45 -0.41 4.87 -0.37
C GLY A 45 0.84 5.49 -1.02
N GLY A 46 1.38 6.58 -0.47
CA GLY A 46 2.51 7.33 -1.05
C GLY A 46 3.82 6.53 -1.10
N PHE A 47 3.97 5.56 -0.21
CA PHE A 47 5.17 4.72 -0.18
C PHE A 47 5.15 3.58 -1.17
N TRP A 48 3.98 3.05 -1.50
CA TRP A 48 3.86 2.16 -2.65
C TRP A 48 4.24 2.90 -3.92
N GLU A 49 3.84 4.17 -4.06
CA GLU A 49 4.27 5.01 -5.17
C GLU A 49 5.81 5.20 -5.17
N ALA A 50 6.41 5.44 -4.00
CA ALA A 50 7.87 5.52 -3.86
C ALA A 50 8.57 4.21 -4.25
N GLN A 51 8.07 3.05 -3.83
CA GLN A 51 8.59 1.74 -4.23
C GLN A 51 8.47 1.53 -5.75
N GLN A 52 7.37 1.97 -6.37
CA GLN A 52 7.19 1.90 -7.82
C GLN A 52 8.11 2.86 -8.60
N ARG A 53 8.45 4.02 -8.01
CA ARG A 53 9.44 4.94 -8.58
C ARG A 53 10.85 4.37 -8.47
N LEU A 54 11.21 3.83 -7.31
CA LEU A 54 12.49 3.15 -7.07
C LEU A 54 12.63 1.91 -7.96
N ALA A 55 11.59 1.09 -8.09
CA ALA A 55 11.59 -0.07 -8.97
C ALA A 55 11.82 0.31 -10.43
N ARG A 56 11.19 1.39 -10.90
CA ARG A 56 11.42 1.92 -12.26
C ARG A 56 12.81 2.48 -12.45
N LEU A 57 13.33 3.22 -11.47
CA LEU A 57 14.71 3.71 -11.47
C LEU A 57 15.69 2.54 -11.54
N TYR A 58 15.57 1.58 -10.64
CA TYR A 58 16.46 0.43 -10.60
C TYR A 58 16.30 -0.47 -11.82
N LEU A 59 15.10 -0.66 -12.35
CA LEU A 59 14.89 -1.37 -13.62
C LEU A 59 15.55 -0.62 -14.79
N PHE A 60 15.54 0.71 -14.80
CA PHE A 60 16.25 1.49 -15.80
C PHE A 60 17.76 1.27 -15.69
N GLU A 61 18.32 1.37 -14.48
CA GLU A 61 19.75 1.12 -14.22
C GLU A 61 20.13 -0.35 -14.48
N LEU A 62 19.20 -1.30 -14.27
CA LEU A 62 19.35 -2.72 -14.58
C LEU A 62 18.94 -3.08 -16.01
N ASN A 63 18.41 -2.19 -16.86
CA ASN A 63 18.29 -2.52 -18.28
C ASN A 63 19.66 -2.52 -18.98
N GLU A 64 20.74 -2.20 -18.24
CA GLU A 64 22.13 -2.58 -18.56
C GLU A 64 22.54 -3.96 -17.96
N PHE A 65 21.70 -4.60 -17.12
CA PHE A 65 21.94 -5.87 -16.42
C PHE A 65 20.64 -6.68 -16.11
N GLU A 66 20.27 -7.61 -17.00
CA GLU A 66 19.25 -8.68 -16.93
C GLU A 66 17.89 -8.41 -16.20
N ALA A 67 16.84 -8.24 -17.01
CA ALA A 67 15.54 -7.65 -16.66
C ALA A 67 14.40 -8.64 -16.27
N GLU A 68 14.71 -9.85 -15.81
CA GLU A 68 13.69 -10.91 -15.63
C GLU A 68 13.18 -11.09 -14.18
N GLU A 69 13.98 -10.83 -13.13
CA GLU A 69 13.56 -11.13 -11.75
C GLU A 69 12.61 -10.09 -11.12
N ILE A 70 12.61 -8.83 -11.58
CA ILE A 70 11.83 -7.74 -10.96
C ILE A 70 10.37 -7.68 -11.43
N ARG A 71 10.06 -8.19 -12.64
CA ARG A 71 8.71 -8.09 -13.22
C ARG A 71 7.66 -8.93 -12.47
N GLY A 72 8.09 -9.88 -11.64
CA GLY A 72 7.23 -10.81 -10.92
C GLY A 72 6.81 -10.41 -9.49
N LEU A 73 7.43 -9.39 -8.88
CA LEU A 73 7.24 -9.11 -7.45
C LEU A 73 6.12 -8.07 -7.22
N ALA A 74 4.88 -8.52 -7.24
CA ALA A 74 3.70 -7.67 -7.01
C ALA A 74 3.08 -7.84 -5.61
N THR A 75 3.90 -8.13 -4.58
CA THR A 75 3.57 -7.82 -3.19
C THR A 75 4.53 -6.75 -2.66
N ALA A 76 4.03 -5.75 -1.92
CA ALA A 76 4.85 -4.62 -1.43
C ALA A 76 6.06 -5.06 -0.60
N ALA A 77 5.94 -6.17 0.12
CA ALA A 77 7.00 -6.69 0.97
C ALA A 77 8.11 -7.38 0.18
N GLU A 78 7.75 -8.18 -0.83
CA GLU A 78 8.72 -8.73 -1.76
C GLU A 78 9.45 -7.63 -2.52
N LEU A 79 8.71 -6.61 -2.98
CA LEU A 79 9.28 -5.47 -3.68
C LEU A 79 10.25 -4.69 -2.79
N SER A 80 9.88 -4.38 -1.54
CA SER A 80 10.76 -3.71 -0.57
C SER A 80 12.09 -4.46 -0.37
N ARG A 81 12.02 -5.78 -0.13
CA ARG A 81 13.19 -6.63 0.09
C ARG A 81 14.08 -6.69 -1.15
N ALA A 82 13.48 -6.68 -2.35
CA ALA A 82 14.22 -6.65 -3.60
C ALA A 82 14.90 -5.29 -3.83
N LEU A 83 14.19 -4.18 -3.62
CA LEU A 83 14.71 -2.82 -3.83
C LEU A 83 16.00 -2.57 -3.04
N TYR A 84 16.03 -2.92 -1.75
CA TYR A 84 17.23 -2.80 -0.92
C TYR A 84 18.42 -3.55 -1.55
N LYS A 85 18.23 -4.83 -1.90
CA LYS A 85 19.30 -5.67 -2.48
C LYS A 85 19.79 -5.11 -3.81
N ILE A 86 18.88 -4.65 -4.64
CA ILE A 86 19.22 -4.07 -5.95
C ILE A 86 20.01 -2.78 -5.78
N ARG A 87 19.61 -1.88 -4.87
CA ARG A 87 20.38 -0.66 -4.57
C ARG A 87 21.81 -0.98 -4.15
N MET A 88 21.97 -1.97 -3.28
CA MET A 88 23.29 -2.43 -2.83
C MET A 88 24.12 -3.01 -3.98
N ASN A 89 23.51 -3.79 -4.88
CA ASN A 89 24.17 -4.34 -6.06
C ASN A 89 24.63 -3.24 -7.03
N LEU A 90 23.79 -2.22 -7.23
CA LEU A 90 24.11 -1.03 -8.04
C LEU A 90 25.08 -0.06 -7.34
N ARG A 91 25.43 -0.32 -6.07
CA ARG A 91 26.31 0.52 -5.24
C ARG A 91 25.85 1.99 -5.13
N LEU A 92 24.55 2.22 -5.17
CA LEU A 92 23.98 3.56 -5.00
C LEU A 92 23.89 3.94 -3.52
N THR A 93 24.30 5.18 -3.20
CA THR A 93 24.06 5.75 -1.88
C THR A 93 22.57 6.04 -1.67
N GLU A 94 22.14 6.14 -0.41
CA GLU A 94 20.75 6.47 -0.10
C GLU A 94 20.36 7.86 -0.63
N GLU A 95 21.28 8.82 -0.56
CA GLU A 95 21.08 10.19 -1.04
C GLU A 95 20.88 10.21 -2.56
N SER A 96 21.76 9.51 -3.29
CA SER A 96 21.70 9.46 -4.76
C SER A 96 20.44 8.75 -5.24
N ALA A 97 20.08 7.62 -4.63
CA ALA A 97 18.87 6.88 -4.99
C ALA A 97 17.59 7.68 -4.66
N ALA A 98 17.55 8.35 -3.50
CA ALA A 98 16.40 9.17 -3.10
C ALA A 98 16.22 10.38 -4.01
N GLU A 99 17.30 11.11 -4.33
CA GLU A 99 17.30 12.23 -5.26
C GLU A 99 16.79 11.81 -6.65
N ARG A 100 17.35 10.74 -7.22
CA ARG A 100 16.97 10.23 -8.54
C ARG A 100 15.53 9.73 -8.59
N ALA A 101 15.01 9.18 -7.48
CA ALA A 101 13.61 8.76 -7.38
C ALA A 101 12.64 9.89 -7.01
N GLY A 102 13.14 11.10 -6.73
CA GLY A 102 12.34 12.26 -6.34
C GLY A 102 11.61 12.05 -5.00
N ILE A 103 12.28 11.42 -4.03
CA ILE A 103 11.76 11.14 -2.69
C ILE A 103 12.76 11.57 -1.61
N SER A 104 12.32 11.66 -0.35
CA SER A 104 13.26 11.91 0.76
C SER A 104 14.05 10.63 1.12
N VAL A 105 15.24 10.80 1.70
CA VAL A 105 16.04 9.68 2.24
C VAL A 105 15.26 8.89 3.31
N SER A 106 14.48 9.57 4.15
CA SER A 106 13.59 8.90 5.11
C SER A 106 12.53 8.03 4.43
N THR A 107 12.01 8.46 3.28
CA THR A 107 11.05 7.69 2.48
C THR A 107 11.72 6.46 1.88
N LEU A 108 12.95 6.61 1.37
CA LEU A 108 13.73 5.49 0.83
C LEU A 108 13.99 4.42 1.90
N ARG A 109 14.47 4.81 3.09
CA ARG A 109 14.78 3.86 4.18
C ARG A 109 13.59 3.02 4.60
N ILE A 110 12.42 3.63 4.68
CA ILE A 110 11.18 2.91 5.02
C ILE A 110 10.77 2.02 3.84
N ALA A 111 10.82 2.52 2.60
CA ALA A 111 10.45 1.77 1.39
C ALA A 111 11.31 0.52 1.13
N GLU A 112 12.54 0.51 1.63
CA GLU A 112 13.50 -0.61 1.59
C GLU A 112 13.56 -1.42 2.91
N SER A 113 12.81 -1.00 3.94
CA SER A 113 12.88 -1.62 5.26
C SER A 113 12.12 -2.95 5.30
N LYS A 114 12.78 -3.98 5.86
CA LYS A 114 12.14 -5.26 6.16
C LYS A 114 11.07 -5.11 7.25
N ALA A 115 11.37 -4.39 8.33
CA ALA A 115 10.42 -4.18 9.43
C ALA A 115 9.13 -3.49 8.95
N TRP A 116 9.27 -2.56 8.01
CA TRP A 116 8.13 -1.93 7.33
C TRP A 116 7.29 -2.94 6.54
N SER A 117 7.96 -3.81 5.80
CA SER A 117 7.33 -4.80 4.93
C SER A 117 6.51 -5.80 5.73
N ASP A 118 7.12 -6.34 6.78
CA ASP A 118 6.50 -7.32 7.67
C ASP A 118 5.30 -6.68 8.41
N ALA A 119 5.43 -5.43 8.88
CA ALA A 119 4.33 -4.69 9.51
C ALA A 119 3.15 -4.42 8.55
N ILE A 120 3.42 -4.13 7.28
CA ILE A 120 2.37 -3.96 6.26
C ILE A 120 1.67 -5.28 5.94
N GLU A 121 2.42 -6.38 5.77
CA GLU A 121 1.84 -7.71 5.54
C GLU A 121 0.84 -8.04 6.66
N HIS A 122 1.25 -7.89 7.92
CA HIS A 122 0.39 -8.16 9.06
C HIS A 122 -0.78 -7.18 9.17
N TYR A 123 -0.57 -5.88 8.93
CA TYR A 123 -1.65 -4.91 8.95
C TYR A 123 -2.74 -5.23 7.90
N VAL A 124 -2.32 -5.62 6.71
CA VAL A 124 -3.19 -6.03 5.61
C VAL A 124 -3.93 -7.33 5.92
N GLU A 125 -3.20 -8.35 6.37
CA GLU A 125 -3.80 -9.63 6.75
C GLU A 125 -4.89 -9.44 7.80
N TYR A 126 -4.62 -8.59 8.80
CA TYR A 126 -5.59 -8.26 9.83
C TYR A 126 -6.84 -7.56 9.25
N ALA A 127 -6.64 -6.54 8.42
CA ALA A 127 -7.75 -5.80 7.81
C ALA A 127 -8.62 -6.68 6.89
N ILE A 128 -7.99 -7.57 6.11
CA ILE A 128 -8.69 -8.51 5.23
C ILE A 128 -9.43 -9.57 6.04
N ARG A 129 -8.77 -10.21 7.02
CA ARG A 129 -9.39 -11.22 7.87
C ARG A 129 -10.65 -10.69 8.52
N ASP A 130 -10.56 -9.52 9.14
CA ASP A 130 -11.69 -8.85 9.79
C ASP A 130 -12.82 -8.53 8.80
N ALA A 131 -12.47 -7.98 7.63
CA ALA A 131 -13.47 -7.66 6.61
C ALA A 131 -14.14 -8.92 6.03
N MET A 132 -13.43 -10.06 5.94
CA MET A 132 -14.02 -11.33 5.49
C MET A 132 -14.94 -11.96 6.53
N THR A 133 -14.67 -11.74 7.83
CA THR A 133 -15.57 -12.22 8.91
C THR A 133 -16.84 -11.39 9.05
N GLU A 134 -16.87 -10.18 8.49
CA GLU A 134 -18.02 -9.27 8.51
C GLU A 134 -18.36 -8.79 7.09
N PRO A 135 -19.20 -9.51 6.31
CA PRO A 135 -19.47 -9.18 4.91
C PRO A 135 -20.00 -7.76 4.67
N ASP A 136 -20.85 -7.28 5.57
CA ASP A 136 -21.39 -5.91 5.54
C ASP A 136 -20.30 -4.85 5.77
N LEU A 137 -19.29 -5.18 6.60
CA LEU A 137 -18.13 -4.33 6.84
C LEU A 137 -17.31 -4.20 5.56
N LEU A 138 -16.98 -5.31 4.90
CA LEU A 138 -16.25 -5.30 3.63
C LEU A 138 -16.96 -4.43 2.59
N LEU A 139 -18.27 -4.61 2.40
CA LEU A 139 -19.06 -3.80 1.47
C LEU A 139 -19.04 -2.31 1.83
N LYS A 140 -19.19 -1.96 3.14
CA LYS A 140 -19.10 -0.58 3.63
C LYS A 140 -17.72 0.02 3.42
N LEU A 141 -16.66 -0.74 3.67
CA LEU A 141 -15.27 -0.29 3.53
C LEU A 141 -14.90 -0.08 2.08
N ILE A 142 -15.21 -1.03 1.19
CA ILE A 142 -15.00 -0.90 -0.25
C ILE A 142 -15.76 0.31 -0.79
N GLY A 143 -17.04 0.49 -0.41
CA GLY A 143 -17.84 1.65 -0.83
C GLY A 143 -17.30 3.02 -0.38
N ARG A 144 -16.58 3.08 0.75
CA ARG A 144 -15.94 4.30 1.27
C ARG A 144 -14.56 4.58 0.66
N SER A 145 -13.78 3.53 0.37
CA SER A 145 -12.36 3.64 0.04
C SER A 145 -12.03 3.49 -1.45
N LEU A 146 -12.75 2.63 -2.17
CA LEU A 146 -12.48 2.23 -3.57
C LEU A 146 -13.40 2.93 -4.58
N ALA A 147 -14.10 3.94 -4.06
CA ALA A 147 -14.88 4.96 -4.73
C ALA A 147 -16.42 4.75 -4.80
N PRO A 148 -17.19 5.83 -4.57
CA PRO A 148 -18.65 5.83 -4.68
C PRO A 148 -19.21 5.48 -6.06
N TRP A 149 -18.38 5.45 -7.12
CA TRP A 149 -18.82 5.23 -8.50
C TRP A 149 -18.97 3.75 -8.87
N TYR A 150 -18.27 2.85 -8.20
CA TYR A 150 -18.48 1.40 -8.35
C TYR A 150 -19.80 0.95 -7.71
N PHE A 151 -20.24 1.66 -6.66
CA PHE A 151 -21.48 1.40 -5.89
C PHE A 151 -22.54 2.49 -6.06
N ARG A 152 -22.53 3.25 -7.16
CA ARG A 152 -23.78 3.93 -7.54
C ARG A 152 -24.79 2.82 -7.76
N GLU A 153 -25.76 2.68 -6.85
CA GLU A 153 -27.00 1.97 -7.12
C GLU A 153 -27.37 2.30 -8.58
N PRO A 154 -27.71 1.33 -9.43
CA PRO A 154 -28.26 1.65 -10.74
C PRO A 154 -29.48 2.49 -10.43
N ARG A 155 -29.37 3.82 -10.62
CA ARG A 155 -30.39 4.79 -10.20
C ARG A 155 -31.69 4.21 -10.67
N GLY A 156 -32.49 3.73 -9.73
CA GLY A 156 -33.74 3.07 -10.03
C GLY A 156 -34.45 4.00 -10.98
N ARG A 157 -34.73 3.53 -12.20
CA ARG A 157 -35.67 4.19 -13.08
C ARG A 157 -36.91 4.37 -12.21
N ARG A 158 -37.15 5.58 -11.71
CA ARG A 158 -38.46 5.95 -11.20
C ARG A 158 -39.35 5.90 -12.44
N ARG A 159 -39.94 4.72 -12.69
CA ARG A 159 -41.10 4.58 -13.57
C ARG A 159 -42.14 5.54 -12.99
N ARG A 160 -42.33 6.68 -13.64
CA ARG A 160 -43.56 7.44 -13.46
C ARG A 160 -44.65 6.55 -14.04
N VAL A 161 -45.46 5.96 -13.15
CA VAL A 161 -46.73 5.35 -13.52
C VAL A 161 -47.66 6.51 -13.87
N PRO A 162 -48.18 6.62 -15.11
CA PRO A 162 -49.18 7.62 -15.44
C PRO A 162 -50.47 7.27 -14.69
N ARG A 163 -51.10 8.29 -14.08
CA ARG A 163 -52.53 8.24 -13.77
C ARG A 163 -53.29 8.79 -14.96
#